data_AF-U9UGQ7-F1
#
_entry.id   AF-U9UGQ7-F1
#
_cell.length_a   1.000
_cell.length_b   1.000
_cell.length_c   1.000
_cell.angle_alpha   90.00
_cell.angle_beta   90.00
_cell.angle_gamma   90.00
#
_symmetry.space_group_name_H-M   'P 1'
#
loop_
_entity.id
_entity.type
_entity.pdbx_description
1 polymer ?
#
loop_
_entity_poly.entity_id
_entity_poly.type
_entity_poly.pdbx_seq_one_letter_code
_entity_poly.pdbx_strand_id
1 'polypeptide(L)'
;MYFPKYDGNIHPDEWINDIQKFRHIHNLNDFNILKTAILLIDPTIKLPAKISNIEELRNALKGNISFAVFRNTNKRKLQLLKYIPESRGGDTSKFISKFFKLCYNAEIDDVEEQKKYLCKSLPMMGCCDYSSDNCWDDSWKFNDSELEDHQGYLKSNDIINLSIEKRYDNNKWCIELIKQHNWTIDNLQS
;
A
#
# COMPACT_ATOMS: atom_id res chain seq x y z
N MET A 1 -14.48 -12.21 -24.65
CA MET A 1 -14.13 -11.57 -23.36
C MET A 1 -12.62 -11.62 -23.23
N TYR A 2 -11.96 -10.49 -22.94
CA TYR A 2 -10.51 -10.37 -22.95
C TYR A 2 -10.00 -10.13 -21.53
N PHE A 3 -9.20 -11.05 -21.00
CA PHE A 3 -8.50 -10.87 -19.74
C PHE A 3 -7.10 -10.29 -20.05
N PRO A 4 -6.64 -9.26 -19.33
CA PRO A 4 -5.37 -8.61 -19.63
C PRO A 4 -4.17 -9.53 -19.40
N LYS A 5 -3.18 -9.42 -20.30
CA LYS A 5 -1.91 -10.12 -20.16
C LYS A 5 -1.10 -9.59 -18.97
N TYR A 6 -0.25 -10.43 -18.39
CA TYR A 6 0.77 -9.99 -17.45
C TYR A 6 1.94 -9.38 -18.21
N ASP A 7 2.16 -8.09 -18.06
CA ASP A 7 3.22 -7.31 -18.71
C ASP A 7 4.27 -6.78 -17.71
N GLY A 8 4.17 -7.17 -16.44
CA GLY A 8 5.04 -6.70 -15.37
C GLY A 8 4.62 -5.38 -14.70
N ASN A 9 3.52 -4.74 -15.13
CA ASN A 9 3.03 -3.46 -14.57
C ASN A 9 1.93 -3.62 -13.51
N ILE A 10 1.75 -4.83 -12.98
CA ILE A 10 0.83 -5.17 -11.90
C ILE A 10 1.52 -6.13 -10.94
N HIS A 11 1.13 -6.09 -9.67
CA HIS A 11 1.68 -7.02 -8.68
C HIS A 11 1.26 -8.47 -9.01
N PRO A 12 2.18 -9.46 -9.00
CA PRO A 12 1.86 -10.85 -9.36
C PRO A 12 0.71 -11.45 -8.55
N ASP A 13 0.66 -11.21 -7.24
CA ASP A 13 -0.44 -11.71 -6.38
C ASP A 13 -1.80 -11.11 -6.79
N GLU A 14 -1.83 -9.83 -7.13
CA GLU A 14 -3.05 -9.13 -7.56
C GLU A 14 -3.54 -9.67 -8.91
N TRP A 15 -2.64 -9.80 -9.88
CA TRP A 15 -2.99 -10.31 -11.19
C TRP A 15 -3.45 -11.78 -11.16
N ILE A 16 -2.80 -12.62 -10.35
CA ILE A 16 -3.23 -14.02 -10.16
C ILE A 16 -4.61 -14.07 -9.50
N ASN A 17 -4.87 -13.22 -8.50
CA ASN A 17 -6.18 -13.13 -7.85
C ASN A 17 -7.27 -12.66 -8.83
N ASP A 18 -6.95 -11.77 -9.76
CA ASP A 18 -7.91 -11.35 -10.79
C ASP A 18 -8.27 -12.50 -11.74
N ILE A 19 -7.33 -13.40 -12.07
CA ILE A 19 -7.62 -14.62 -12.82
C ILE A 19 -8.56 -15.55 -12.03
N GLN A 20 -8.35 -15.68 -10.71
CA GLN A 20 -9.21 -16.48 -9.84
C GLN A 20 -10.63 -15.92 -9.77
N LYS A 21 -10.77 -14.60 -9.60
CA LYS A 21 -12.07 -13.91 -9.64
C LYS A 21 -12.75 -14.08 -10.99
N PHE A 22 -12.01 -13.97 -12.09
CA PHE A 22 -12.53 -14.19 -13.44
C PHE A 22 -13.11 -15.61 -13.58
N ARG A 23 -12.40 -16.64 -13.10
CA ARG A 23 -12.93 -18.01 -13.06
C ARG A 23 -14.27 -18.08 -12.32
N HIS A 24 -14.37 -17.46 -11.15
CA HIS A 24 -15.56 -17.51 -10.31
C HIS A 24 -16.75 -16.79 -10.95
N ILE A 25 -16.55 -15.58 -11.48
CA ILE A 25 -17.61 -14.79 -12.13
C ILE A 25 -18.21 -15.54 -13.33
N HIS A 26 -17.39 -16.33 -14.03
CA HIS A 26 -17.81 -17.05 -15.23
C HIS A 26 -18.17 -18.53 -14.99
N ASN A 27 -18.21 -19.00 -13.74
CA ASN A 27 -18.52 -20.39 -13.38
C ASN A 27 -17.73 -21.43 -14.21
N LEU A 28 -16.44 -21.14 -14.46
CA LEU A 28 -15.60 -21.99 -15.29
C LEU A 28 -15.02 -23.12 -14.44
N ASN A 29 -15.78 -24.21 -14.27
CA ASN A 29 -15.43 -25.32 -13.39
C ASN A 29 -14.14 -26.04 -13.82
N ASP A 30 -13.94 -26.26 -15.12
CA ASP A 30 -12.74 -26.89 -15.72
C ASP A 30 -11.57 -25.91 -15.93
N PHE A 31 -11.68 -24.68 -15.42
CA PHE A 31 -10.67 -23.65 -15.63
C PHE A 31 -9.41 -23.93 -14.83
N ASN A 32 -8.35 -24.30 -15.55
CA ASN A 32 -7.02 -24.41 -14.98
C ASN A 32 -6.36 -23.03 -14.91
N ILE A 33 -6.32 -22.45 -13.70
CA ILE A 33 -5.74 -21.13 -13.42
C ILE A 33 -4.28 -21.06 -13.86
N LEU A 34 -3.47 -22.08 -13.53
CA LEU A 34 -2.04 -22.09 -13.83
C LEU A 34 -1.79 -22.07 -15.34
N LYS A 35 -2.44 -22.99 -16.07
CA LYS A 35 -2.29 -23.08 -17.52
C LYS A 35 -2.74 -21.79 -18.21
N THR A 36 -3.83 -21.20 -17.74
CA THR A 36 -4.35 -19.94 -18.28
C THR A 36 -3.40 -18.78 -18.00
N ALA A 37 -2.90 -18.67 -16.77
CA ALA A 37 -1.93 -17.64 -16.40
C ALA A 37 -0.66 -17.73 -17.26
N ILE A 38 -0.12 -18.93 -17.47
CA ILE A 38 1.06 -19.13 -18.33
C ILE A 38 0.82 -18.62 -19.77
N LEU A 39 -0.37 -18.86 -20.34
CA LEU A 39 -0.74 -18.39 -21.68
C LEU A 39 -0.95 -16.88 -21.79
N LEU A 40 -1.22 -16.22 -20.65
CA LEU A 40 -1.51 -14.78 -20.59
C LEU A 40 -0.29 -13.95 -20.20
N ILE A 41 0.89 -14.55 -20.04
CA ILE A 41 2.12 -13.80 -19.79
C ILE A 41 2.61 -13.21 -21.10
N ASP A 42 3.04 -11.94 -21.05
CA ASP A 42 3.65 -11.30 -22.20
C ASP A 42 4.90 -12.06 -22.65
N PRO A 43 5.07 -12.38 -23.95
CA PRO A 43 6.21 -13.15 -24.44
C PRO A 43 7.59 -12.53 -24.15
N THR A 44 7.66 -11.23 -23.84
CA THR A 44 8.90 -10.58 -23.42
C THR A 44 9.37 -11.02 -22.03
N ILE A 45 8.47 -11.56 -21.21
CA ILE A 45 8.75 -12.04 -19.86
C ILE A 45 9.18 -13.51 -19.92
N LYS A 46 10.48 -13.72 -19.74
CA LYS A 46 11.06 -15.06 -19.72
C LYS A 46 10.75 -15.76 -18.39
N LEU A 47 10.16 -16.95 -18.50
CA LEU A 47 9.89 -17.86 -17.39
C LEU A 47 10.87 -19.04 -17.40
N PRO A 48 11.11 -19.68 -16.24
CA PRO A 48 11.81 -20.96 -16.19
C PRO A 48 11.04 -22.05 -16.97
N ALA A 49 11.77 -23.06 -17.45
CA ALA A 49 11.21 -24.10 -18.33
C ALA A 49 10.14 -24.98 -17.67
N LYS A 50 10.10 -25.05 -16.33
CA LYS A 50 9.13 -25.84 -15.59
C LYS A 50 8.51 -24.99 -14.49
N ILE A 51 7.19 -24.86 -14.54
CA ILE A 51 6.35 -24.25 -13.50
C ILE A 51 5.21 -25.25 -13.25
N SER A 52 5.14 -25.79 -12.04
CA SER A 52 4.24 -26.88 -11.66
C SER A 52 3.02 -26.40 -10.88
N ASN A 53 3.10 -25.24 -10.25
CA ASN A 53 2.05 -24.69 -9.39
C ASN A 53 2.03 -23.15 -9.41
N ILE A 54 1.00 -22.56 -8.81
CA ILE A 54 0.78 -21.10 -8.78
C ILE A 54 1.85 -20.38 -7.95
N GLU A 55 2.38 -21.01 -6.91
CA GLU A 55 3.42 -20.42 -6.07
C GLU A 55 4.74 -20.29 -6.83
N GLU A 56 5.15 -21.33 -7.55
CA GLU A 56 6.29 -21.29 -8.47
C GLU A 56 6.11 -20.23 -9.55
N LEU A 57 4.90 -20.11 -10.12
CA LEU A 57 4.61 -19.07 -11.10
C LEU A 57 4.80 -17.68 -10.49
N ARG A 58 4.17 -17.42 -9.34
CA ARG A 58 4.28 -16.15 -8.62
C ARG A 58 5.74 -15.80 -8.32
N ASN A 59 6.50 -16.75 -7.80
CA ASN A 59 7.91 -16.54 -7.47
C ASN A 59 8.74 -16.26 -8.73
N ALA A 60 8.46 -16.95 -9.84
CA ALA A 60 9.10 -16.68 -11.13
C ALA A 60 8.77 -15.27 -11.66
N LEU A 61 7.51 -14.83 -11.54
CA LEU A 61 7.10 -13.48 -11.93
C LEU A 61 7.76 -12.41 -11.05
N LYS A 62 7.80 -12.62 -9.73
CA LYS A 62 8.49 -11.73 -8.79
C LYS A 62 10.01 -11.67 -9.01
N GLY A 63 10.61 -12.77 -9.46
CA GLY A 63 12.03 -12.85 -9.81
C GLY A 63 12.38 -12.18 -11.15
N ASN A 64 11.40 -11.78 -11.96
CA ASN A 64 11.64 -11.17 -13.27
C ASN A 64 12.04 -9.68 -13.15
N ILE A 65 12.91 -9.22 -14.06
CA ILE A 65 13.37 -7.82 -14.09
C ILE A 65 12.22 -6.81 -14.25
N SER A 66 11.17 -7.16 -14.98
CA SER A 66 10.01 -6.28 -15.21
C SER A 66 9.30 -5.97 -13.89
N PHE A 67 9.10 -6.99 -13.05
CA PHE A 67 8.53 -6.79 -11.71
C PHE A 67 9.48 -6.00 -10.81
N ALA A 68 10.79 -6.26 -10.88
CA ALA A 68 11.76 -5.48 -10.11
C ALA A 68 11.70 -3.98 -10.46
N VAL A 69 11.55 -3.64 -11.75
CA VAL A 69 11.35 -2.25 -12.21
C VAL A 69 10.04 -1.68 -11.70
N PHE A 70 8.93 -2.42 -11.81
CA PHE A 70 7.63 -2.01 -11.26
C PHE A 70 7.69 -1.74 -9.76
N ARG A 71 8.24 -2.68 -8.98
CA ARG A 71 8.41 -2.57 -7.53
C ARG A 71 9.22 -1.33 -7.15
N ASN A 72 10.39 -1.15 -7.77
CA ASN A 72 11.26 0.00 -7.53
C ASN A 72 10.60 1.33 -7.94
N THR A 73 9.80 1.32 -9.01
CA THR A 73 9.05 2.50 -9.46
C THR A 73 7.99 2.89 -8.43
N ASN A 74 7.27 1.92 -7.86
CA ASN A 74 6.30 2.19 -6.80
C ASN A 74 6.99 2.71 -5.52
N LYS A 75 8.16 2.16 -5.15
CA LYS A 75 8.97 2.68 -4.03
C LYS A 75 9.39 4.14 -4.24
N ARG A 76 9.81 4.52 -5.45
CA ARG A 76 10.12 5.93 -5.80
C ARG A 76 8.88 6.83 -5.76
N LYS A 77 7.74 6.36 -6.28
CA LYS A 77 6.46 7.09 -6.19
C LYS A 77 6.04 7.30 -4.74
N LEU A 78 6.27 6.32 -3.87
CA LEU A 78 6.01 6.40 -2.43
C LEU A 78 6.89 7.48 -1.77
N GLN A 79 8.18 7.50 -2.08
CA GLN A 79 9.13 8.53 -1.59
C GLN A 79 8.74 9.96 -1.99
N LEU A 80 8.11 10.12 -3.15
CA LEU A 80 7.69 11.43 -3.68
C LEU A 80 6.24 11.78 -3.33
N LEU A 81 5.51 10.86 -2.66
CA LEU A 81 4.12 11.07 -2.31
C LEU A 81 4.00 12.23 -1.31
N LYS A 82 3.06 13.14 -1.55
CA LYS A 82 2.79 14.27 -0.66
C LYS A 82 1.32 14.30 -0.29
N TYR A 83 1.05 14.47 1.00
CA TYR A 83 -0.29 14.71 1.51
C TYR A 83 -0.68 16.18 1.31
N ILE A 84 -1.88 16.39 0.80
CA ILE A 84 -2.52 17.70 0.73
C ILE A 84 -3.71 17.63 1.70
N PRO A 85 -3.76 18.50 2.73
CA PRO A 85 -4.93 18.56 3.61
C PRO A 85 -6.22 18.91 2.87
N GLU A 86 -7.36 18.42 3.34
CA GLU A 86 -8.69 18.75 2.80
C GLU A 86 -8.95 20.26 2.81
N SER A 87 -8.44 20.99 3.83
CA SER A 87 -8.51 22.45 3.90
C SER A 87 -7.78 23.18 2.76
N ARG A 88 -6.88 22.49 2.06
CA ARG A 88 -6.17 22.97 0.86
C ARG A 88 -6.67 22.28 -0.42
N GLY A 89 -7.85 21.66 -0.37
CA GLY A 89 -8.47 20.97 -1.50
C GLY A 89 -7.94 19.55 -1.76
N GLY A 90 -7.25 18.96 -0.80
CA GLY A 90 -6.83 17.56 -0.88
C GLY A 90 -7.94 16.56 -0.57
N ASP A 91 -7.63 15.26 -0.73
CA ASP A 91 -8.54 14.15 -0.47
C ASP A 91 -7.80 13.10 0.35
N THR A 92 -8.15 13.00 1.64
CA THR A 92 -7.46 12.09 2.56
C THR A 92 -7.67 10.64 2.19
N SER A 93 -8.89 10.25 1.81
CA SER A 93 -9.21 8.87 1.45
C SER A 93 -8.40 8.43 0.23
N LYS A 94 -8.39 9.25 -0.85
CA LYS A 94 -7.58 8.96 -2.04
C LYS A 94 -6.09 8.94 -1.75
N PHE A 95 -5.59 9.83 -0.89
CA PHE A 95 -4.19 9.83 -0.48
C PHE A 95 -3.81 8.53 0.24
N ILE A 96 -4.60 8.11 1.23
CA ILE A 96 -4.32 6.90 2.02
C ILE A 96 -4.45 5.65 1.14
N SER A 97 -5.49 5.52 0.31
CA SER A 97 -5.60 4.38 -0.63
C SER A 97 -4.42 4.32 -1.60
N LYS A 98 -3.96 5.48 -2.09
CA LYS A 98 -2.77 5.56 -2.95
C LYS A 98 -1.50 5.18 -2.20
N PHE A 99 -1.34 5.64 -0.96
CA PHE A 99 -0.20 5.28 -0.11
C PHE A 99 -0.11 3.76 0.08
N PHE A 100 -1.18 3.11 0.54
CA PHE A 100 -1.18 1.66 0.75
C PHE A 100 -0.97 0.88 -0.54
N LYS A 101 -1.58 1.32 -1.65
CA LYS A 101 -1.35 0.69 -2.96
C LYS A 101 0.12 0.76 -3.36
N LEU A 102 0.79 1.88 -3.11
CA LEU A 102 2.22 2.04 -3.37
C LEU A 102 3.08 1.16 -2.46
N CYS A 103 2.76 1.04 -1.16
CA CYS A 103 3.45 0.13 -0.24
C CYS A 103 3.32 -1.33 -0.68
N TYR A 104 2.09 -1.78 -0.96
CA TYR A 104 1.82 -3.14 -1.45
C TYR A 104 2.59 -3.46 -2.73
N ASN A 105 2.50 -2.57 -3.74
CA ASN A 105 3.21 -2.75 -5.02
C ASN A 105 4.75 -2.71 -4.88
N ALA A 106 5.25 -2.04 -3.84
CA ALA A 106 6.68 -1.93 -3.55
C ALA A 106 7.20 -3.09 -2.68
N GLU A 107 6.33 -4.02 -2.26
CA GLU A 107 6.61 -5.06 -1.26
C GLU A 107 7.19 -4.47 0.04
N ILE A 108 6.62 -3.35 0.52
CA ILE A 108 6.91 -2.77 1.84
C ILE A 108 5.79 -3.23 2.78
N ASP A 109 5.99 -4.37 3.41
CA ASP A 109 5.07 -4.96 4.38
C ASP A 109 5.34 -4.45 5.80
N ASP A 110 6.61 -4.28 6.19
CA ASP A 110 7.00 -3.80 7.52
C ASP A 110 6.31 -2.49 7.93
N VAL A 111 5.54 -2.55 9.04
CA VAL A 111 4.76 -1.43 9.58
C VAL A 111 5.63 -0.23 9.91
N GLU A 112 6.81 -0.45 10.48
CA GLU A 112 7.71 0.64 10.86
C GLU A 112 8.32 1.34 9.63
N GLU A 113 8.63 0.60 8.56
CA GLU A 113 8.99 1.18 7.26
C GLU A 113 7.81 1.96 6.63
N GLN A 114 6.58 1.43 6.69
CA GLN A 114 5.39 2.15 6.22
C GLN A 114 5.18 3.46 6.99
N LYS A 115 5.23 3.44 8.33
CA LYS A 115 5.13 4.64 9.18
C LYS A 115 6.15 5.70 8.77
N LYS A 116 7.40 5.31 8.51
CA LYS A 116 8.46 6.23 8.03
C LYS A 116 8.11 6.90 6.69
N TYR A 117 7.57 6.16 5.72
CA TYR A 117 7.14 6.75 4.45
C TYR A 117 5.95 7.68 4.63
N LEU A 118 4.98 7.28 5.46
CA LEU A 118 3.81 8.08 5.74
C LEU A 118 4.22 9.41 6.37
N CYS A 119 5.06 9.40 7.41
CA CYS A 119 5.59 10.62 8.03
C CYS A 119 6.30 11.54 7.03
N LYS A 120 7.14 10.99 6.14
CA LYS A 120 7.85 11.78 5.11
C LYS A 120 6.92 12.43 4.08
N SER A 121 5.74 11.85 3.86
CA SER A 121 4.78 12.37 2.89
C SER A 121 3.93 13.53 3.43
N LEU A 122 3.89 13.72 4.75
CA LEU A 122 3.12 14.76 5.39
C LEU A 122 3.81 16.12 5.20
N PRO A 123 3.05 17.22 5.04
CA PRO A 123 3.66 18.54 4.95
C PRO A 123 4.41 18.81 6.24
N MET A 124 5.70 19.12 6.11
CA MET A 124 6.50 19.66 7.19
C MET A 124 5.81 20.96 7.62
N MET A 125 5.12 20.95 8.75
CA MET A 125 4.52 22.15 9.31
C MET A 125 5.70 23.08 9.59
N GLY A 126 5.76 24.25 8.95
CA GLY A 126 6.94 25.10 8.95
C GLY A 126 7.48 25.29 10.38
N CYS A 127 8.69 24.81 10.64
CA CYS A 127 9.44 25.30 11.78
C CYS A 127 9.63 26.81 11.51
N CYS A 128 9.07 27.62 12.39
CA CYS A 128 9.45 29.01 12.53
C CYS A 128 10.96 29.08 12.75
N ASP A 129 11.62 29.95 11.98
CA ASP A 129 13.05 30.24 12.07
C ASP A 129 13.41 30.79 13.46
N TYR A 130 13.69 29.95 14.45
CA TYR A 130 14.52 30.34 15.60
C TYR A 130 15.26 29.12 16.15
N SER A 131 16.58 29.21 16.09
CA SER A 131 17.62 28.31 16.61
C SER A 131 17.22 27.57 17.89
N SER A 132 16.94 26.26 17.79
CA SER A 132 16.81 25.36 18.94
C SER A 132 16.84 23.90 18.46
N ASP A 133 17.70 23.09 19.06
CA ASP A 133 18.00 21.68 18.73
C ASP A 133 16.85 20.66 18.93
N ASN A 134 15.58 21.04 18.73
CA ASN A 134 14.42 20.15 18.98
C ASN A 134 13.31 20.23 17.90
N CYS A 135 13.64 20.47 16.61
CA CYS A 135 12.63 20.57 15.54
C CYS A 135 12.15 19.20 15.00
N TRP A 136 12.01 18.14 15.80
CA TRP A 136 11.35 16.90 15.37
C TRP A 136 10.79 16.16 16.59
N ASP A 137 9.47 16.09 16.77
CA ASP A 137 8.84 14.81 17.15
C ASP A 137 7.29 14.78 17.06
N ASP A 138 6.55 15.79 17.52
CA ASP A 138 5.21 15.45 18.04
C ASP A 138 3.97 15.70 17.14
N SER A 139 4.11 16.08 15.87
CA SER A 139 2.93 16.54 15.11
C SER A 139 2.01 15.45 14.56
N TRP A 140 2.35 14.16 14.61
CA TRP A 140 1.46 13.09 14.12
C TRP A 140 1.53 11.86 15.01
N LYS A 141 0.52 11.67 15.87
CA LYS A 141 0.41 10.45 16.70
C LYS A 141 -0.40 9.39 15.98
N PHE A 142 0.25 8.28 15.65
CA PHE A 142 -0.37 7.06 15.18
C PHE A 142 -0.68 6.18 16.39
N ASN A 143 -1.96 6.04 16.72
CA ASN A 143 -2.40 5.02 17.66
C ASN A 143 -3.00 3.90 16.81
N ASP A 144 -2.31 2.77 16.67
CA ASP A 144 -2.94 1.52 16.23
C ASP A 144 -3.76 0.97 17.41
N SER A 145 -4.96 0.48 17.14
CA SER A 145 -5.72 -0.24 18.15
C SER A 145 -5.02 -1.58 18.37
N GLU A 146 -4.48 -1.79 19.58
CA GLU A 146 -3.91 -3.06 20.04
C GLU A 146 -4.92 -4.20 19.90
N LEU A 147 -5.00 -4.81 18.71
CA LEU A 147 -5.52 -6.15 18.53
C LEU A 147 -4.30 -7.02 18.25
N GLU A 148 -3.94 -7.81 19.25
CA GLU A 148 -2.72 -8.62 19.42
C GLU A 148 -2.52 -9.72 18.35
N ASP A 149 -2.51 -9.38 17.06
CA ASP A 149 -2.18 -10.33 16.00
C ASP A 149 -0.93 -9.90 15.24
N HIS A 150 0.20 -10.51 15.61
CA HIS A 150 1.57 -10.37 15.11
C HIS A 150 1.77 -10.65 13.60
N GLN A 151 0.99 -10.03 12.72
CA GLN A 151 1.29 -9.96 11.29
C GLN A 151 1.46 -8.49 10.93
N GLY A 152 2.71 -8.08 10.75
CA GLY A 152 3.13 -6.69 10.64
C GLY A 152 2.69 -6.00 9.35
N TYR A 153 1.41 -5.67 9.22
CA TYR A 153 0.85 -4.67 8.30
C TYR A 153 -0.44 -4.07 8.88
N LEU A 154 -0.80 -2.85 8.48
CA LEU A 154 -2.09 -2.24 8.85
C LEU A 154 -3.25 -2.98 8.14
N LYS A 155 -4.23 -3.45 8.92
CA LYS A 155 -5.35 -4.33 8.50
C LYS A 155 -6.68 -3.57 8.39
N SER A 156 -7.68 -4.26 7.83
CA SER A 156 -9.08 -3.86 7.94
C SER A 156 -9.48 -3.78 9.41
N ASN A 157 -10.16 -2.69 9.79
CA ASN A 157 -10.56 -2.23 11.12
C ASN A 157 -9.46 -1.57 11.96
N ASP A 158 -8.25 -1.39 11.41
CA ASP A 158 -7.26 -0.56 12.08
C ASP A 158 -7.73 0.89 12.10
N ILE A 159 -7.68 1.50 13.28
CA ILE A 159 -7.98 2.91 13.45
C ILE A 159 -6.68 3.67 13.25
N ILE A 160 -6.55 4.38 12.13
CA ILE A 160 -5.44 5.32 11.95
C ILE A 160 -5.91 6.67 12.48
N ASN A 161 -5.46 6.99 13.69
CA ASN A 161 -5.62 8.33 14.23
C ASN A 161 -4.57 9.25 13.60
N LEU A 162 -5.04 10.32 12.96
CA LEU A 162 -4.22 11.38 12.41
C LEU A 162 -4.51 12.63 13.24
N SER A 163 -3.61 12.95 14.16
CA SER A 163 -3.74 14.08 15.07
C SER A 163 -2.54 15.00 14.96
N ILE A 164 -2.76 16.31 14.96
CA ILE A 164 -1.67 17.29 15.06
C ILE A 164 -1.62 17.84 16.46
N GLU A 165 -0.46 17.68 17.09
CA GLU A 165 -0.14 18.38 18.32
C GLU A 165 0.28 19.82 17.99
N LYS A 166 -0.51 20.79 18.46
CA LYS A 166 -0.21 22.22 18.34
C LYS A 166 0.29 22.73 19.69
N ARG A 167 1.45 23.39 19.69
CA ARG A 167 1.86 24.26 20.80
C ARG A 167 1.22 25.63 20.62
N TYR A 168 0.49 26.06 21.64
CA TYR A 168 0.12 27.47 21.78
C TYR A 168 1.09 28.14 22.75
N ASP A 169 1.42 29.41 22.49
CA ASP A 169 2.17 30.24 23.43
C ASP A 169 1.50 30.16 24.81
N ASN A 170 2.28 29.74 25.82
CA ASN A 170 1.89 29.36 27.20
C ASN A 170 1.94 27.86 27.55
N ASN A 171 2.86 27.08 26.95
CA ASN A 171 3.14 25.67 27.33
C ASN A 171 1.91 24.74 27.34
N LYS A 172 0.83 25.12 26.64
CA LYS A 172 -0.37 24.31 26.52
C LYS A 172 -0.31 23.51 25.24
N TRP A 173 -0.22 22.20 25.39
CA TRP A 173 -0.33 21.24 24.31
C TRP A 173 -1.80 21.00 24.02
N CYS A 174 -2.20 21.23 22.78
CA CYS A 174 -3.53 20.86 22.30
C CYS A 174 -3.36 19.81 21.21
N ILE A 175 -3.88 18.61 21.45
CA ILE A 175 -4.02 17.59 20.41
C ILE A 175 -5.29 17.93 19.63
N GLU A 176 -5.13 18.32 18.37
CA GLU A 176 -6.25 18.48 17.46
C GLU A 176 -6.34 17.21 16.61
N LEU A 177 -7.37 16.39 16.89
CA LEU A 177 -7.69 15.25 16.05
C LEU A 177 -8.17 15.79 14.69
N ILE A 178 -7.33 15.66 13.68
CA ILE A 178 -7.68 16.13 12.33
C ILE A 178 -8.69 15.19 11.72
N LYS A 179 -8.48 13.87 11.89
CA LYS A 179 -9.43 12.88 11.43
C LYS A 179 -9.16 11.53 12.08
N GLN A 180 -10.23 10.84 12.44
CA GLN A 180 -10.23 9.42 12.73
C GLN A 180 -10.82 8.72 11.51
N HIS A 181 -10.05 7.83 10.88
CA HIS A 181 -10.61 6.93 9.88
C HIS A 181 -10.64 5.53 10.46
N ASN A 182 -11.85 4.99 10.59
CA ASN A 182 -12.04 3.57 10.75
C ASN A 182 -12.10 2.96 9.35
N TRP A 183 -11.21 2.02 9.07
CA TRP A 183 -11.14 1.37 7.76
C TRP A 183 -11.80 0.00 7.82
N THR A 184 -13.12 -0.05 7.70
CA THR A 184 -13.82 -1.30 7.36
C THR A 184 -13.63 -1.58 5.88
N ILE A 185 -12.66 -2.42 5.52
CA ILE A 185 -12.84 -3.24 4.31
C ILE A 185 -13.81 -4.33 4.75
N ASP A 186 -15.07 -4.19 4.36
CA ASP A 186 -16.03 -5.28 4.44
C ASP A 186 -15.40 -6.46 3.71
N ASN A 187 -14.91 -7.44 4.48
CA ASN A 187 -14.82 -8.78 3.97
C ASN A 187 -16.28 -9.14 3.66
N LEU A 188 -16.67 -9.01 2.39
CA LEU A 188 -17.77 -9.80 1.86
C LEU A 188 -17.33 -11.26 2.03
N GLN A 189 -17.59 -11.80 3.22
CA GLN A 189 -17.54 -13.21 3.50
C GLN A 189 -18.49 -13.86 2.51
N SER A 190 -17.94 -14.71 1.64
CA SER A 190 -18.72 -15.75 0.96
C SER A 190 -19.06 -16.84 1.97
#